data_AF-A0A8J7EDZ8-F1
#
_entry.id   AF-A0A8J7EDZ8-F1
#
_cell.length_a   1.000
_cell.length_b   1.000
_cell.length_c   1.000
_cell.angle_alpha   90.00
_cell.angle_beta   90.00
_cell.angle_gamma   90.00
#
_symmetry.space_group_name_H-M   'P 1'
#
loop_
_entity.id
_entity.type
_entity.pdbx_description
1 polymer ?
#
loop_
_entity_poly.entity_id
_entity_poly.type
_entity_poly.pdbx_seq_one_letter_code
_entity_poly.pdbx_strand_id
1 'polypeptide(L)'
;MALVLGGLLYRAIVAFWMLPGFDEAYYYLYSRYLNWSYFDHPPIVALTTGVGWWLTGTISPFTLRLGALGLYCVSLVLLYLSAARLFSAAIGRMTVAIVTLIPLFSIGFGILTSPDNGLILFWSATLLVASWEFFPGNSRLGHHGLIKATYVPTWRIALLGCTVALACLSKYHGFVLGLSLVGFCVAYRPYRAALRSPWLLLTIVVFGLTLFPLWYWNSQHDWISFRFQLGMRFDGNTGSSGFSLGQMVGYWLLSIVYLFPLLGFPLWWVAAKQSGKQALFWVSPSLSGGEAQEHYKQALILWLSLPIMLLFTLLGGKQQILPAWPAPGYWGIAILLAAQVLVWQRRRPRLIRRWLWGSGLFLASLSMVALLHLRLGILQQPSTYAILGGLVPVEQDGSTELLDTSQMQRLFASTPEVRTALDEVGFVFTNEYYLGGYFAMAIHPLVDLPVTAFSPDPRGFAFWHNPQDWVGQDALYVTIDRFTESDEIVDRYRPLFDSIEPLATVPLRRGGAITETIHVYRANNLRQAYEYPYGPSARALPQPPAGVAE
;
A
#
# COMPACT_ATOMS: atom_id res chain seq x y z
N MET A 1 -19.35 8.76 -13.41
CA MET A 1 -18.61 10.04 -13.45
C MET A 1 -18.73 10.80 -12.13
N ALA A 2 -19.93 11.23 -11.71
CA ALA A 2 -20.11 12.01 -10.47
C ALA A 2 -19.48 11.40 -9.21
N LEU A 3 -19.64 10.10 -8.95
CA LEU A 3 -19.02 9.43 -7.79
C LEU A 3 -17.48 9.47 -7.83
N VAL A 4 -16.89 9.29 -9.01
CA VAL A 4 -15.42 9.28 -9.18
C VAL A 4 -14.87 10.70 -8.99
N LEU A 5 -15.49 11.70 -9.63
CA LEU A 5 -15.06 13.09 -9.53
C LEU A 5 -15.31 13.69 -8.14
N GLY A 6 -16.48 13.48 -7.56
CA GLY A 6 -16.78 13.93 -6.20
C GLY A 6 -15.90 13.23 -5.16
N GLY A 7 -15.66 11.92 -5.33
CA GLY A 7 -14.72 11.18 -4.50
C GLY A 7 -13.27 11.63 -4.69
N LEU A 8 -12.86 12.03 -5.90
CA LEU A 8 -11.53 12.62 -6.15
C LEU A 8 -11.39 13.97 -5.46
N LEU A 9 -12.40 14.85 -5.54
CA LEU A 9 -12.38 16.14 -4.85
C LEU A 9 -12.21 15.95 -3.34
N TYR A 10 -13.00 15.08 -2.73
CA TYR A 10 -12.85 14.74 -1.31
C TYR A 10 -11.43 14.23 -1.00
N ARG A 11 -10.94 13.25 -1.77
CA ARG A 11 -9.60 12.67 -1.55
C ARG A 11 -8.48 13.68 -1.75
N ALA A 12 -8.60 14.61 -2.71
CA ALA A 12 -7.64 15.68 -2.94
C ALA A 12 -7.60 16.67 -1.77
N ILE A 13 -8.76 17.02 -1.19
CA ILE A 13 -8.83 17.87 0.01
C ILE A 13 -8.12 17.17 1.18
N VAL A 14 -8.43 15.89 1.45
CA VAL A 14 -7.75 15.14 2.51
C VAL A 14 -6.24 15.03 2.22
N ALA A 15 -5.85 14.70 1.00
CA ALA A 15 -4.44 14.57 0.60
C ALA A 15 -3.64 15.86 0.81
N PHE A 16 -4.26 17.03 0.61
CA PHE A 16 -3.62 18.33 0.81
C PHE A 16 -3.44 18.65 2.30
N TRP A 17 -4.45 18.36 3.10
CA TRP A 17 -4.48 18.68 4.53
C TRP A 17 -3.95 17.57 5.43
N MET A 18 -3.57 16.41 4.93
CA MET A 18 -3.04 15.33 5.78
C MET A 18 -1.51 15.36 5.80
N LEU A 19 -0.92 15.16 6.98
CA LEU A 19 0.53 14.96 7.16
C LEU A 19 1.00 13.70 6.41
N PRO A 20 2.27 13.62 5.94
CA PRO A 20 2.78 12.40 5.32
C PRO A 20 2.95 11.31 6.38
N GLY A 21 2.69 10.06 6.02
CA GLY A 21 3.04 8.89 6.84
C GLY A 21 4.50 8.45 6.66
N PHE A 22 4.98 7.59 7.57
CA PHE A 22 6.31 6.97 7.52
C PHE A 22 6.64 6.38 6.15
N ASP A 23 5.75 5.51 5.66
CA ASP A 23 5.87 4.84 4.37
C ASP A 23 5.94 5.85 3.20
N GLU A 24 5.09 6.88 3.20
CA GLU A 24 5.08 7.87 2.11
C GLU A 24 6.38 8.66 2.05
N ALA A 25 6.91 9.03 3.22
CA ALA A 25 8.18 9.72 3.34
C ALA A 25 9.35 8.82 2.89
N TYR A 26 9.31 7.53 3.22
CA TYR A 26 10.31 6.56 2.75
C TYR A 26 10.21 6.30 1.25
N TYR A 27 9.01 6.19 0.67
CA TYR A 27 8.83 6.05 -0.77
C TYR A 27 9.19 7.30 -1.57
N TYR A 28 9.23 8.48 -0.94
CA TYR A 28 9.83 9.65 -1.58
C TYR A 28 11.31 9.39 -1.93
N LEU A 29 12.07 8.75 -1.04
CA LEU A 29 13.46 8.37 -1.32
C LEU A 29 13.58 7.35 -2.46
N TYR A 30 12.61 6.45 -2.61
CA TYR A 30 12.55 5.55 -3.77
C TYR A 30 12.46 6.35 -5.07
N SER A 31 11.62 7.38 -5.09
CA SER A 31 11.46 8.25 -6.26
C SER A 31 12.65 9.17 -6.53
N ARG A 32 13.50 9.41 -5.52
CA ARG A 32 14.77 10.15 -5.70
C ARG A 32 15.87 9.23 -6.22
N TYR A 33 15.94 8.00 -5.72
CA TYR A 33 16.93 6.99 -6.09
C TYR A 33 16.28 5.88 -6.91
N LEU A 34 15.91 6.19 -8.16
CA LEU A 34 15.28 5.23 -9.06
C LEU A 34 16.19 4.03 -9.34
N ASN A 35 15.65 2.83 -9.14
CA ASN A 35 16.34 1.57 -9.41
C ASN A 35 15.38 0.54 -10.01
N TRP A 36 15.90 -0.58 -10.50
CA TRP A 36 15.11 -1.65 -11.12
C TRP A 36 14.15 -2.34 -10.13
N SER A 37 14.48 -2.37 -8.83
CA SER A 37 13.61 -2.76 -7.72
C SER A 37 14.20 -2.21 -6.41
N TYR A 38 13.52 -2.46 -5.27
CA TYR A 38 14.00 -2.08 -3.95
C TYR A 38 13.90 -3.25 -2.96
N PHE A 39 14.51 -3.08 -1.78
CA PHE A 39 14.57 -4.08 -0.72
C PHE A 39 13.17 -4.61 -0.36
N ASP A 40 12.26 -3.74 0.04
CA ASP A 40 10.96 -4.11 0.57
C ASP A 40 9.89 -4.19 -0.53
N HIS A 41 9.94 -3.30 -1.54
CA HIS A 41 8.90 -3.20 -2.56
C HIS A 41 9.42 -3.13 -4.01
N PRO A 42 8.67 -3.69 -4.98
CA PRO A 42 8.96 -3.55 -6.40
C PRO A 42 8.76 -2.09 -6.91
N PRO A 43 9.19 -1.75 -8.14
CA PRO A 43 9.49 -0.36 -8.51
C PRO A 43 8.29 0.56 -8.75
N ILE A 44 7.06 0.05 -8.91
CA ILE A 44 5.92 0.90 -9.29
C ILE A 44 5.54 1.90 -8.19
N VAL A 45 5.82 1.61 -6.91
CA VAL A 45 5.60 2.57 -5.83
C VAL A 45 6.48 3.80 -5.99
N ALA A 46 7.74 3.65 -6.40
CA ALA A 46 8.67 4.75 -6.65
C ALA A 46 8.14 5.70 -7.74
N LEU A 47 7.64 5.12 -8.84
CA LEU A 47 7.05 5.87 -9.95
C LEU A 47 5.78 6.60 -9.49
N THR A 48 4.91 5.92 -8.74
CA THR A 48 3.64 6.49 -8.26
C THR A 48 3.87 7.65 -7.30
N THR A 49 4.84 7.55 -6.39
CA THR A 49 5.27 8.63 -5.51
C THR A 49 5.92 9.78 -6.29
N GLY A 50 6.71 9.44 -7.31
CA GLY A 50 7.51 10.38 -8.09
C GLY A 50 6.73 11.33 -8.98
N VAL A 51 5.70 10.82 -9.68
CA VAL A 51 5.00 11.57 -10.75
C VAL A 51 4.62 12.99 -10.35
N GLY A 52 4.10 13.20 -9.15
CA GLY A 52 3.62 14.51 -8.77
C GLY A 52 4.74 15.53 -8.58
N TRP A 53 5.75 15.21 -7.77
CA TRP A 53 6.84 16.17 -7.51
C TRP A 53 7.80 16.30 -8.69
N TRP A 54 7.97 15.28 -9.53
CA TRP A 54 8.70 15.40 -10.80
C TRP A 54 8.03 16.37 -11.77
N LEU A 55 6.69 16.40 -11.81
CA LEU A 55 5.94 17.31 -12.66
C LEU A 55 5.87 18.74 -12.11
N THR A 56 5.79 18.89 -10.78
CA THR A 56 5.61 20.20 -10.15
C THR A 56 6.91 20.85 -9.69
N GLY A 57 8.02 20.10 -9.60
CA GLY A 57 9.27 20.54 -8.98
C GLY A 57 9.17 20.82 -7.48
N THR A 58 8.05 20.48 -6.84
CA THR A 58 7.75 20.83 -5.44
C THR A 58 7.45 19.57 -4.64
N ILE A 59 8.15 19.44 -3.51
CA ILE A 59 7.98 18.30 -2.59
C ILE A 59 7.04 18.72 -1.47
N SER A 60 5.94 18.00 -1.34
CA SER A 60 4.93 18.22 -0.32
C SER A 60 4.11 16.94 -0.13
N PRO A 61 3.40 16.76 0.99
CA PRO A 61 2.53 15.60 1.18
C PRO A 61 1.52 15.43 0.04
N PHE A 62 1.02 16.55 -0.51
CA PHE A 62 0.07 16.52 -1.61
C PHE A 62 0.69 16.05 -2.93
N THR A 63 1.86 16.58 -3.29
CA THR A 63 2.52 16.25 -4.56
C THR A 63 2.99 14.80 -4.59
N LEU A 64 3.41 14.22 -3.46
CA LEU A 64 3.71 12.77 -3.36
C LEU A 64 2.50 11.86 -3.63
N ARG A 65 1.27 12.37 -3.45
CA ARG A 65 0.02 11.61 -3.57
C ARG A 65 -0.67 11.75 -4.92
N LEU A 66 -0.18 12.62 -5.82
CA LEU A 66 -0.83 12.84 -7.13
C LEU A 66 -0.92 11.57 -7.97
N GLY A 67 0.12 10.74 -7.96
CA GLY A 67 0.09 9.43 -8.62
C GLY A 67 -0.96 8.50 -8.01
N ALA A 68 -1.00 8.38 -6.68
CA ALA A 68 -1.98 7.56 -5.97
C ALA A 68 -3.42 7.99 -6.26
N LEU A 69 -3.71 9.29 -6.20
CA LEU A 69 -5.03 9.87 -6.52
C LEU A 69 -5.48 9.51 -7.95
N GLY A 70 -4.57 9.63 -8.91
CA GLY A 70 -4.80 9.32 -10.33
C GLY A 70 -5.02 7.82 -10.55
N LEU A 71 -4.11 6.97 -10.06
CA LEU A 71 -4.21 5.52 -10.22
C LEU A 71 -5.46 4.96 -9.57
N TYR A 72 -5.90 5.47 -8.41
CA TYR A 72 -7.14 5.03 -7.80
C TYR A 72 -8.36 5.40 -8.65
N CYS A 73 -8.39 6.59 -9.26
CA CYS A 73 -9.47 6.97 -10.19
C CYS A 73 -9.54 6.01 -11.38
N VAL A 74 -8.40 5.66 -11.97
CA VAL A 74 -8.35 4.68 -13.07
C VAL A 74 -8.80 3.31 -12.56
N SER A 75 -8.36 2.89 -11.37
CA SER A 75 -8.77 1.63 -10.74
C SER A 75 -10.29 1.55 -10.54
N LEU A 76 -10.94 2.62 -10.09
CA LEU A 76 -12.40 2.69 -9.97
C LEU A 76 -13.10 2.54 -11.33
N VAL A 77 -12.55 3.15 -12.39
CA VAL A 77 -13.08 3.02 -13.75
C VAL A 77 -12.93 1.59 -14.26
N LEU A 78 -11.76 0.97 -14.09
CA LEU A 78 -11.53 -0.42 -14.50
C LEU A 78 -12.41 -1.40 -13.72
N LEU A 79 -12.60 -1.19 -12.42
CA LEU A 79 -13.51 -1.98 -11.59
C LEU A 79 -14.97 -1.81 -12.05
N TYR A 80 -15.40 -0.58 -12.32
CA TYR A 80 -16.71 -0.29 -12.89
C TYR A 80 -16.93 -1.03 -14.22
N LEU A 81 -15.98 -0.92 -15.14
CA LEU A 81 -16.06 -1.56 -16.46
C LEU A 81 -16.12 -3.08 -16.33
N SER A 82 -15.33 -3.67 -15.43
CA SER A 82 -15.34 -5.11 -15.14
C SER A 82 -16.70 -5.56 -14.63
N ALA A 83 -17.23 -4.90 -13.60
CA ALA A 83 -18.54 -5.22 -13.02
C ALA A 83 -19.69 -4.98 -14.00
N ALA A 84 -19.63 -3.90 -14.78
CA ALA A 84 -20.63 -3.57 -15.78
C ALA A 84 -20.67 -4.59 -16.91
N ARG A 85 -19.50 -5.06 -17.33
CA ARG A 85 -19.36 -6.09 -18.37
C ARG A 85 -19.79 -7.46 -17.89
N LEU A 86 -19.38 -7.87 -16.69
CA LEU A 86 -19.73 -9.18 -16.15
C LEU A 86 -21.22 -9.27 -15.85
N PHE A 87 -21.83 -8.22 -15.29
CA PHE A 87 -23.22 -8.28 -14.86
C PHE A 87 -24.10 -7.15 -15.42
N SER A 88 -23.89 -5.90 -15.01
CA SER A 88 -24.68 -4.76 -15.50
C SER A 88 -24.10 -3.41 -15.04
N ALA A 89 -24.39 -2.34 -15.78
CA ALA A 89 -23.98 -0.98 -15.41
C ALA A 89 -24.49 -0.55 -14.02
N ALA A 90 -25.65 -1.06 -13.57
CA ALA A 90 -26.16 -0.80 -12.22
C ALA A 90 -25.25 -1.41 -11.14
N ILE A 91 -24.78 -2.65 -11.35
CA ILE A 91 -23.83 -3.33 -10.46
C ILE A 91 -22.49 -2.60 -10.47
N GLY A 92 -22.02 -2.15 -11.63
CA GLY A 92 -20.81 -1.32 -11.73
C GLY A 92 -20.90 -0.05 -10.89
N ARG A 93 -21.99 0.72 -11.03
CA ARG A 93 -22.18 1.96 -10.23
C ARG A 93 -22.23 1.68 -8.73
N MET A 94 -22.95 0.63 -8.33
CA MET A 94 -23.06 0.24 -6.93
C MET A 94 -21.72 -0.26 -6.37
N THR A 95 -20.90 -0.94 -7.18
CA THR A 95 -19.55 -1.38 -6.80
C THR A 95 -18.68 -0.17 -6.45
N VAL A 96 -18.64 0.84 -7.32
CA VAL A 96 -17.89 2.09 -7.09
C VAL A 96 -18.39 2.80 -5.83
N ALA A 97 -19.71 2.84 -5.60
CA ALA A 97 -20.28 3.44 -4.40
C ALA A 97 -19.82 2.69 -3.13
N ILE A 98 -19.85 1.36 -3.12
CA ILE A 98 -19.42 0.53 -1.99
C ILE A 98 -17.94 0.74 -1.68
N VAL A 99 -17.05 0.63 -2.67
CA VAL A 99 -15.60 0.78 -2.40
C VAL A 99 -15.23 2.20 -1.99
N THR A 100 -15.99 3.22 -2.40
CA THR A 100 -15.82 4.60 -1.93
C THR A 100 -16.19 4.75 -0.44
N LEU A 101 -17.11 3.93 0.06
CA LEU A 101 -17.56 3.92 1.45
C LEU A 101 -16.72 3.00 2.36
N ILE A 102 -15.63 2.44 1.86
CA ILE A 102 -14.69 1.61 2.64
C ILE A 102 -13.42 2.42 2.88
N PRO A 103 -13.13 2.88 4.12
CA PRO A 103 -11.97 3.73 4.43
C PRO A 103 -10.63 3.13 4.01
N LEU A 104 -10.46 1.82 4.14
CA LEU A 104 -9.27 1.12 3.67
C LEU A 104 -8.98 1.41 2.17
N PHE A 105 -10.01 1.48 1.34
CA PHE A 105 -9.84 1.79 -0.08
C PHE A 105 -9.80 3.29 -0.34
N SER A 106 -10.71 4.08 0.23
CA SER A 106 -10.80 5.51 -0.09
C SER A 106 -9.65 6.33 0.50
N ILE A 107 -9.14 5.96 1.67
CA ILE A 107 -7.99 6.60 2.33
C ILE A 107 -6.71 5.83 2.02
N GLY A 108 -6.64 4.56 2.43
CA GLY A 108 -5.41 3.77 2.33
C GLY A 108 -4.87 3.66 0.90
N PHE A 109 -5.73 3.34 -0.07
CA PHE A 109 -5.30 3.18 -1.47
C PHE A 109 -5.72 4.33 -2.38
N GLY A 110 -6.61 5.19 -1.89
CA GLY A 110 -7.21 6.27 -2.65
C GLY A 110 -6.58 7.63 -2.39
N ILE A 111 -5.85 7.79 -1.28
CA ILE A 111 -5.15 9.02 -0.87
C ILE A 111 -3.67 8.73 -0.66
N LEU A 112 -3.34 7.73 0.15
CA LEU A 112 -1.95 7.48 0.54
C LEU A 112 -1.17 6.81 -0.59
N THR A 113 0.09 7.20 -0.69
CA THR A 113 1.02 6.54 -1.60
C THR A 113 1.54 5.26 -0.99
N SER A 114 1.27 4.15 -1.66
CA SER A 114 1.62 2.80 -1.23
C SER A 114 1.78 1.86 -2.42
N PRO A 115 2.47 0.71 -2.23
CA PRO A 115 2.56 -0.32 -3.26
C PRO A 115 1.18 -0.86 -3.70
N ASP A 116 0.17 -0.70 -2.85
CA ASP A 116 -1.19 -1.14 -3.14
C ASP A 116 -1.89 -0.29 -4.22
N ASN A 117 -1.49 0.97 -4.46
CA ASN A 117 -2.10 1.79 -5.52
C ASN A 117 -1.92 1.14 -6.91
N GLY A 118 -0.70 0.67 -7.21
CA GLY A 118 -0.42 -0.07 -8.44
C GLY A 118 -1.07 -1.45 -8.43
N LEU A 119 -1.05 -2.14 -7.29
CA LEU A 119 -1.62 -3.48 -7.15
C LEU A 119 -3.10 -3.50 -7.53
N ILE A 120 -3.93 -2.60 -6.96
CA ILE A 120 -5.37 -2.57 -7.25
C ILE A 120 -5.68 -2.12 -8.69
N LEU A 121 -4.82 -1.28 -9.29
CA LEU A 121 -4.94 -0.89 -10.69
C LEU A 121 -4.80 -2.11 -11.59
N PHE A 122 -3.69 -2.85 -11.42
CA PHE A 122 -3.41 -4.00 -12.26
C PHE A 122 -4.27 -5.22 -11.91
N TRP A 123 -4.76 -5.33 -10.66
CA TRP A 123 -5.80 -6.28 -10.30
C TRP A 123 -7.11 -6.01 -11.06
N SER A 124 -7.53 -4.74 -11.12
CA SER A 124 -8.72 -4.31 -11.85
C SER A 124 -8.55 -4.43 -13.36
N ALA A 125 -7.36 -4.13 -13.89
CA ALA A 125 -7.01 -4.35 -15.30
C ALA A 125 -7.07 -5.84 -15.66
N THR A 126 -6.50 -6.69 -14.81
CA THR A 126 -6.53 -8.15 -14.97
C THR A 126 -7.97 -8.66 -14.98
N LEU A 127 -8.81 -8.19 -14.05
CA LEU A 127 -10.23 -8.57 -14.01
C LEU A 127 -10.97 -8.14 -15.29
N LEU A 128 -10.71 -6.93 -15.79
CA LEU A 128 -11.32 -6.43 -17.03
C LEU A 128 -10.89 -7.27 -18.24
N VAL A 129 -9.59 -7.54 -18.37
CA VAL A 129 -9.07 -8.38 -19.47
C VAL A 129 -9.61 -9.80 -19.36
N ALA A 130 -9.70 -10.39 -18.16
CA ALA A 130 -10.28 -11.70 -17.94
C ALA A 130 -11.76 -11.73 -18.34
N SER A 131 -12.50 -10.64 -18.08
CA SER A 131 -13.89 -10.51 -18.51
C SER A 131 -14.05 -10.39 -20.03
N TRP A 132 -13.06 -9.88 -20.76
CA TRP A 132 -13.05 -9.87 -22.24
C TRP A 132 -12.65 -11.21 -22.83
N GLU A 133 -11.77 -11.94 -22.15
CA GLU A 133 -11.24 -13.22 -22.60
C GLU A 133 -12.23 -14.36 -22.36
N PHE A 134 -12.67 -14.54 -21.12
CA PHE A 134 -13.49 -15.70 -20.72
C PHE A 134 -14.98 -15.52 -21.01
N PHE A 135 -15.43 -14.28 -21.22
CA PHE A 135 -16.84 -13.95 -21.48
C PHE A 135 -16.96 -13.01 -22.69
N PRO A 136 -16.63 -13.47 -23.92
CA PRO A 136 -16.78 -12.68 -25.14
C PRO A 136 -18.27 -12.34 -25.38
N GLY A 137 -18.54 -11.15 -25.94
CA GLY A 137 -19.92 -10.73 -26.24
C GLY A 137 -20.53 -11.52 -27.39
N ASN A 138 -21.86 -11.50 -27.51
CA ASN A 138 -22.64 -12.31 -28.47
C ASN A 138 -22.20 -12.15 -29.94
N SER A 139 -21.57 -11.03 -30.33
CA SER A 139 -21.13 -10.79 -31.72
C SER A 139 -20.00 -11.71 -32.21
N ARG A 140 -19.38 -12.53 -31.36
CA ARG A 140 -18.41 -13.56 -31.76
C ARG A 140 -18.98 -14.98 -31.78
N LEU A 141 -20.24 -15.15 -31.39
CA LEU A 141 -20.98 -16.38 -31.62
C LEU A 141 -21.42 -16.33 -33.08
N GLY A 142 -20.69 -17.01 -33.97
CA GLY A 142 -21.00 -17.04 -35.40
C GLY A 142 -22.45 -17.46 -35.67
N HIS A 143 -22.97 -17.10 -36.85
CA HIS A 143 -24.34 -17.32 -37.34
C HIS A 143 -24.82 -18.79 -37.43
N HIS A 144 -24.16 -19.74 -36.77
CA HIS A 144 -24.62 -21.12 -36.67
C HIS A 144 -25.16 -21.36 -35.26
N GLY A 145 -26.49 -21.39 -35.16
CA GLY A 145 -27.22 -21.47 -33.91
C GLY A 145 -26.76 -22.60 -32.97
N LEU A 146 -26.79 -22.31 -31.67
CA LEU A 146 -27.02 -23.25 -30.57
C LEU A 146 -26.27 -24.60 -30.58
N ILE A 147 -25.00 -24.64 -30.99
CA ILE A 147 -24.11 -25.77 -30.72
C ILE A 147 -22.99 -25.29 -29.81
N LYS A 148 -23.03 -25.70 -28.53
CA LYS A 148 -21.96 -25.62 -27.51
C LYS A 148 -20.82 -24.64 -27.86
N ALA A 149 -21.01 -23.35 -27.61
CA ALA A 149 -19.96 -22.35 -27.78
C ALA A 149 -18.78 -22.71 -26.86
N THR A 150 -17.79 -23.38 -27.44
CA THR A 150 -16.58 -23.79 -26.73
C THR A 150 -15.71 -22.56 -26.61
N TYR A 151 -15.26 -22.24 -25.40
CA TYR A 151 -14.34 -21.11 -25.19
C TYR A 151 -13.07 -21.30 -26.04
N VAL A 152 -12.71 -20.27 -26.81
CA VAL A 152 -11.51 -20.24 -27.63
C VAL A 152 -10.55 -19.19 -27.09
N PRO A 153 -9.38 -19.62 -26.56
CA PRO A 153 -8.28 -18.77 -26.15
C PRO A 153 -7.87 -17.72 -27.19
N THR A 154 -7.67 -16.47 -26.75
CA THR A 154 -7.15 -15.40 -27.61
C THR A 154 -5.83 -14.84 -27.10
N TRP A 155 -5.20 -13.95 -27.88
CA TRP A 155 -3.98 -13.21 -27.48
C TRP A 155 -4.12 -12.48 -26.14
N ARG A 156 -5.34 -12.24 -25.66
CA ARG A 156 -5.59 -11.60 -24.36
C ARG A 156 -5.07 -12.43 -23.18
N ILE A 157 -4.81 -13.73 -23.34
CA ILE A 157 -4.13 -14.51 -22.30
C ILE A 157 -2.69 -13.99 -22.09
N ALA A 158 -2.00 -13.54 -23.14
CA ALA A 158 -0.70 -12.90 -22.98
C ALA A 158 -0.82 -11.54 -22.29
N LEU A 159 -1.88 -10.79 -22.59
CA LEU A 159 -2.19 -9.55 -21.90
C LEU A 159 -2.49 -9.77 -20.41
N LEU A 160 -3.16 -10.87 -20.03
CA LEU A 160 -3.33 -11.27 -18.62
C LEU A 160 -1.97 -11.50 -17.95
N GLY A 161 -1.03 -12.15 -18.62
CA GLY A 161 0.35 -12.28 -18.13
C GLY A 161 0.99 -10.91 -17.87
N CYS A 162 0.87 -9.99 -18.82
CA CYS A 162 1.39 -8.63 -18.65
C CYS A 162 0.77 -7.90 -17.44
N THR A 163 -0.56 -7.90 -17.30
CA THR A 163 -1.22 -7.21 -16.19
C THR A 163 -0.93 -7.86 -14.84
N VAL A 164 -0.79 -9.19 -14.77
CA VAL A 164 -0.36 -9.88 -13.54
C VAL A 164 1.09 -9.54 -13.21
N ALA A 165 1.99 -9.50 -14.19
CA ALA A 165 3.38 -9.09 -13.96
C ALA A 165 3.48 -7.65 -13.45
N LEU A 166 2.67 -6.73 -13.98
CA LEU A 166 2.59 -5.36 -13.47
C LEU A 166 2.01 -5.29 -12.05
N ALA A 167 1.07 -6.17 -11.70
CA ALA A 167 0.60 -6.32 -10.32
C ALA A 167 1.74 -6.78 -9.39
N CYS A 168 2.54 -7.75 -9.83
CA CYS A 168 3.75 -8.21 -9.13
C CYS A 168 4.81 -7.09 -9.00
N LEU A 169 5.01 -6.27 -10.03
CA LEU A 169 5.88 -5.09 -9.99
C LEU A 169 5.32 -3.93 -9.14
N SER A 170 4.09 -4.05 -8.65
CA SER A 170 3.54 -3.17 -7.62
C SER A 170 3.74 -3.77 -6.23
N LYS A 171 3.36 -5.04 -6.05
CA LYS A 171 3.49 -5.76 -4.78
C LYS A 171 3.52 -7.26 -5.04
N TYR A 172 4.30 -8.01 -4.25
CA TYR A 172 4.43 -9.47 -4.37
C TYR A 172 3.09 -10.24 -4.30
N HIS A 173 2.04 -9.64 -3.72
CA HIS A 173 0.69 -10.18 -3.75
C HIS A 173 0.13 -10.43 -5.17
N GLY A 174 0.68 -9.77 -6.21
CA GLY A 174 0.34 -10.05 -7.60
C GLY A 174 0.59 -11.51 -8.02
N PHE A 175 1.51 -12.24 -7.37
CA PHE A 175 1.71 -13.66 -7.64
C PHE A 175 0.47 -14.48 -7.27
N VAL A 176 -0.21 -14.11 -6.18
CA VAL A 176 -1.48 -14.76 -5.77
C VAL A 176 -2.55 -14.54 -6.83
N LEU A 177 -2.61 -13.36 -7.47
CA LEU A 177 -3.53 -13.08 -8.58
C LEU A 177 -3.27 -14.00 -9.78
N GLY A 178 -2.00 -14.22 -10.15
CA GLY A 178 -1.62 -15.14 -11.22
C GLY A 178 -2.05 -16.58 -10.92
N LEU A 179 -1.75 -17.06 -9.71
CA LEU A 179 -2.15 -18.39 -9.24
C LEU A 179 -3.67 -18.55 -9.21
N SER A 180 -4.40 -17.50 -8.79
CA SER A 180 -5.86 -17.44 -8.80
C SER A 180 -6.46 -17.58 -10.20
N LEU A 181 -5.88 -16.94 -11.23
CA LEU A 181 -6.32 -17.10 -12.62
C LEU A 181 -6.10 -18.52 -13.14
N VAL A 182 -4.94 -19.10 -12.85
CA VAL A 182 -4.64 -20.49 -13.20
C VAL A 182 -5.61 -21.42 -12.49
N GLY A 183 -5.85 -21.22 -11.20
CA GLY A 183 -6.82 -21.96 -10.39
C GLY A 183 -8.23 -21.94 -10.98
N PHE A 184 -8.71 -20.77 -11.40
CA PHE A 184 -9.99 -20.64 -12.13
C PHE A 184 -10.01 -21.49 -13.41
N CYS A 185 -8.97 -21.41 -14.24
CA CYS A 185 -8.90 -22.16 -15.50
C CYS A 185 -8.84 -23.67 -15.26
N VAL A 186 -8.14 -24.14 -14.22
CA VAL A 186 -8.07 -25.55 -13.84
C VAL A 186 -9.43 -26.05 -13.33
N ALA A 187 -10.08 -25.27 -12.46
CA ALA A 187 -11.32 -25.64 -11.81
C ALA A 187 -12.47 -25.79 -12.81
N TYR A 188 -12.57 -24.91 -13.80
CA TYR A 188 -13.69 -24.88 -14.74
C TYR A 188 -13.32 -25.43 -16.11
N ARG A 189 -13.88 -26.61 -16.45
CA ARG A 189 -13.59 -27.36 -17.69
C ARG A 189 -13.59 -26.52 -18.97
N PRO A 190 -14.54 -25.58 -19.21
CA PRO A 190 -14.53 -24.77 -20.43
C PRO A 190 -13.26 -23.93 -20.59
N TYR A 191 -12.65 -23.46 -19.49
CA TYR A 191 -11.53 -22.52 -19.53
C TYR A 191 -10.15 -23.20 -19.49
N ARG A 192 -10.08 -24.52 -19.30
CA ARG A 192 -8.83 -25.30 -19.35
C ARG A 192 -8.09 -25.17 -20.69
N ALA A 193 -8.81 -24.83 -21.76
CA ALA A 193 -8.22 -24.57 -23.07
C ALA A 193 -7.19 -23.42 -23.02
N ALA A 194 -7.36 -22.43 -22.14
CA ALA A 194 -6.41 -21.34 -21.95
C ALA A 194 -5.00 -21.86 -21.63
N LEU A 195 -4.94 -22.89 -20.76
CA LEU A 195 -3.70 -23.51 -20.27
C LEU A 195 -3.03 -24.44 -21.28
N ARG A 196 -3.68 -24.72 -22.42
CA ARG A 196 -3.11 -25.53 -23.51
C ARG A 196 -2.95 -24.74 -24.80
N SER A 197 -3.30 -23.45 -24.77
CA SER A 197 -3.26 -22.61 -25.96
C SER A 197 -1.81 -22.20 -26.28
N PRO A 198 -1.49 -21.96 -27.57
CA PRO A 198 -0.19 -21.38 -27.94
C PRO A 198 0.04 -20.01 -27.30
N TRP A 199 -1.04 -19.29 -26.97
CA TRP A 199 -0.97 -18.02 -26.26
C TRP A 199 -0.35 -18.15 -24.86
N LEU A 200 -0.41 -19.32 -24.21
CA LEU A 200 0.24 -19.53 -22.92
C LEU A 200 1.76 -19.36 -23.01
N LEU A 201 2.39 -19.83 -24.09
CA LEU A 201 3.83 -19.62 -24.29
C LEU A 201 4.14 -18.13 -24.38
N LEU A 202 3.34 -17.38 -25.15
CA LEU A 202 3.47 -15.93 -25.23
C LEU A 202 3.22 -15.26 -23.87
N THR A 203 2.28 -15.76 -23.06
CA THR A 203 2.05 -15.31 -21.69
C THR A 203 3.29 -15.48 -20.82
N ILE A 204 3.97 -16.63 -20.87
CA ILE A 204 5.19 -16.89 -20.09
C ILE A 204 6.29 -15.91 -20.49
N VAL A 205 6.49 -15.71 -21.80
CA VAL A 205 7.49 -14.76 -22.32
C VAL A 205 7.17 -13.33 -21.89
N VAL A 206 5.94 -12.86 -22.11
CA VAL A 206 5.51 -11.50 -21.75
C VAL A 206 5.58 -11.29 -20.23
N PHE A 207 5.15 -12.26 -19.43
CA PHE A 207 5.23 -12.19 -17.97
C PHE A 207 6.68 -12.09 -17.49
N GLY A 208 7.57 -12.93 -18.03
CA GLY A 208 9.00 -12.91 -17.70
C GLY A 208 9.69 -11.60 -18.08
N LEU A 209 9.42 -11.08 -19.29
CA LEU A 209 9.96 -9.81 -19.76
C LEU A 209 9.44 -8.62 -18.94
N THR A 210 8.14 -8.59 -18.63
CA THR A 210 7.58 -7.51 -17.80
C THR A 210 8.15 -7.56 -16.39
N LEU A 211 8.40 -8.73 -15.81
CA LEU A 211 9.02 -8.84 -14.49
C LEU A 211 10.53 -8.57 -14.47
N PHE A 212 11.18 -8.39 -15.62
CA PHE A 212 12.63 -8.24 -15.72
C PHE A 212 13.25 -7.29 -14.67
N PRO A 213 12.70 -6.09 -14.38
CA PRO A 213 13.25 -5.19 -13.36
C PRO A 213 13.42 -5.84 -11.99
N LEU A 214 12.44 -6.66 -11.57
CA LEU A 214 12.42 -7.33 -10.27
C LEU A 214 13.50 -8.40 -10.17
N TRP A 215 13.58 -9.29 -11.16
CA TRP A 215 14.53 -10.41 -11.16
C TRP A 215 15.96 -9.92 -11.37
N TYR A 216 16.16 -8.96 -12.29
CA TYR A 216 17.47 -8.38 -12.55
C TYR A 216 18.04 -7.74 -11.28
N TRP A 217 17.28 -6.86 -10.63
CA TRP A 217 17.75 -6.22 -9.39
C TRP A 217 18.06 -7.24 -8.30
N ASN A 218 17.16 -8.19 -8.03
CA ASN A 218 17.38 -9.18 -6.99
C ASN A 218 18.57 -10.10 -7.27
N SER A 219 18.84 -10.42 -8.55
CA SER A 219 20.02 -11.23 -8.93
C SER A 219 21.35 -10.55 -8.61
N GLN A 220 21.36 -9.20 -8.56
CA GLN A 220 22.53 -8.40 -8.21
C GLN A 220 22.66 -8.16 -6.69
N HIS A 221 21.64 -8.51 -5.91
CA HIS A 221 21.54 -8.19 -4.47
C HIS A 221 21.13 -9.42 -3.64
N ASP A 222 21.68 -10.59 -3.98
CA ASP A 222 21.53 -11.84 -3.21
C ASP A 222 20.07 -12.25 -2.91
N TRP A 223 19.15 -11.87 -3.81
CA TRP A 223 17.71 -12.13 -3.67
C TRP A 223 17.12 -11.58 -2.35
N ILE A 224 17.71 -10.50 -1.82
CA ILE A 224 17.40 -9.97 -0.49
C ILE A 224 15.92 -9.65 -0.30
N SER A 225 15.23 -9.13 -1.32
CA SER A 225 13.79 -8.83 -1.21
C SER A 225 12.96 -10.10 -1.01
N PHE A 226 13.27 -11.18 -1.72
CA PHE A 226 12.55 -12.45 -1.56
C PHE A 226 12.83 -13.08 -0.20
N ARG A 227 14.09 -13.03 0.26
CA ARG A 227 14.46 -13.47 1.61
C ARG A 227 13.69 -12.68 2.67
N PHE A 228 13.52 -11.38 2.46
CA PHE A 228 12.75 -10.51 3.35
C PHE A 228 11.29 -10.93 3.39
N GLN A 229 10.63 -11.04 2.24
CA GLN A 229 9.20 -11.34 2.17
C GLN A 229 8.83 -12.77 2.57
N LEU A 230 9.74 -13.75 2.42
CA LEU A 230 9.45 -15.17 2.70
C LEU A 230 9.90 -15.63 4.10
N GLY A 231 10.91 -14.99 4.69
CA GLY A 231 11.49 -15.39 5.97
C GLY A 231 11.64 -14.23 6.94
N MET A 232 12.49 -13.25 6.59
CA MET A 232 12.98 -12.27 7.58
C MET A 232 11.89 -11.36 8.15
N ARG A 233 10.86 -11.03 7.36
CA ARG A 233 9.71 -10.22 7.80
C ARG A 233 8.94 -10.85 8.98
N PHE A 234 9.15 -12.15 9.21
CA PHE A 234 8.38 -12.92 10.17
C PHE A 234 9.21 -13.50 11.33
N ASP A 235 10.53 -13.33 11.31
CA ASP A 235 11.46 -13.90 12.31
C ASP A 235 11.54 -13.05 13.60
N GLY A 236 11.09 -11.79 13.56
CA GLY A 236 11.20 -10.85 14.68
C GLY A 236 10.25 -11.07 15.87
N ASN A 237 9.27 -11.97 15.74
CA ASN A 237 8.22 -12.17 16.75
C ASN A 237 7.94 -13.65 17.08
N THR A 238 8.82 -14.57 16.65
CA THR A 238 8.64 -16.01 16.91
C THR A 238 9.23 -16.42 18.26
N GLY A 239 8.64 -15.93 19.35
CA GLY A 239 8.33 -16.88 20.41
C GLY A 239 7.51 -17.99 19.76
N SER A 240 7.83 -19.25 19.99
CA SER A 240 7.27 -20.42 19.32
C SER A 240 5.75 -20.60 19.58
N SER A 241 4.91 -19.67 19.16
CA SER A 241 3.46 -19.80 19.25
C SER A 241 3.00 -20.55 18.00
N GLY A 242 2.52 -21.77 18.20
CA GLY A 242 1.76 -22.49 17.19
C GLY A 242 0.54 -21.68 16.72
N PHE A 243 -0.11 -22.15 15.66
CA PHE A 243 -1.30 -21.50 15.11
C PHE A 243 -2.38 -21.28 16.18
N SER A 244 -2.85 -20.05 16.32
CA SER A 244 -3.91 -19.62 17.23
C SER A 244 -5.17 -19.22 16.47
N LEU A 245 -6.24 -19.99 16.66
CA LEU A 245 -7.55 -19.66 16.11
C LEU A 245 -8.08 -18.32 16.67
N GLY A 246 -7.77 -17.99 17.92
CA GLY A 246 -8.14 -16.72 18.54
C GLY A 246 -7.47 -15.52 17.86
N GLN A 247 -6.18 -15.63 17.54
CA GLN A 247 -5.48 -14.59 16.77
C GLN A 247 -6.04 -14.46 15.35
N MET A 248 -6.35 -15.59 14.69
CA MET A 248 -6.98 -15.59 13.37
C MET A 248 -8.33 -14.85 13.36
N VAL A 249 -9.19 -15.14 14.36
CA VAL A 249 -10.49 -14.47 14.52
C VAL A 249 -10.30 -13.00 14.87
N GLY A 250 -9.34 -12.68 15.74
CA GLY A 250 -8.98 -11.29 16.07
C GLY A 250 -8.56 -10.49 14.84
N TYR A 251 -7.69 -11.05 14.00
CA TYR A 251 -7.30 -10.46 12.72
C TYR A 251 -8.49 -10.31 11.75
N TRP A 252 -9.35 -11.31 11.66
CA TRP A 252 -10.55 -11.21 10.84
C TRP A 252 -11.47 -10.06 11.30
N LEU A 253 -11.70 -9.93 12.61
CA LEU A 253 -12.47 -8.82 13.18
C LEU A 253 -11.78 -7.46 12.94
N LEU A 254 -10.46 -7.39 13.05
CA LEU A 254 -9.70 -6.19 12.70
C LEU A 254 -9.92 -5.83 11.22
N SER A 255 -9.89 -6.81 10.32
CA SER A 255 -10.17 -6.60 8.90
C SER A 255 -11.60 -6.07 8.68
N ILE A 256 -12.59 -6.52 9.46
CA ILE A 256 -13.97 -5.98 9.42
C ILE A 256 -14.01 -4.50 9.83
N VAL A 257 -13.23 -4.10 10.85
CA VAL A 257 -13.12 -2.70 11.28
C VAL A 257 -12.56 -1.83 10.16
N TYR A 258 -11.46 -2.24 9.53
CA TYR A 258 -10.85 -1.52 8.40
C TYR A 258 -11.76 -1.46 7.17
N LEU A 259 -12.59 -2.48 6.95
CA LEU A 259 -13.60 -2.51 5.90
C LEU A 259 -14.84 -1.66 6.21
N PHE A 260 -14.91 -1.02 7.38
CA PHE A 260 -16.10 -0.42 7.98
C PHE A 260 -17.18 -1.50 8.28
N PRO A 261 -17.51 -1.79 9.55
CA PRO A 261 -18.31 -2.98 9.91
C PRO A 261 -19.64 -3.13 9.16
N LEU A 262 -20.31 -2.01 8.86
CA LEU A 262 -21.57 -2.04 8.11
C LEU A 262 -21.40 -2.54 6.67
N LEU A 263 -20.20 -2.51 6.09
CA LEU A 263 -19.87 -3.07 4.76
C LEU A 263 -19.05 -4.36 4.88
N GLY A 264 -18.13 -4.44 5.85
CA GLY A 264 -17.28 -5.60 6.08
C GLY A 264 -18.06 -6.90 6.36
N PHE A 265 -19.05 -6.86 7.27
CA PHE A 265 -19.86 -8.05 7.56
C PHE A 265 -20.68 -8.52 6.35
N PRO A 266 -21.44 -7.64 5.65
CA PRO A 266 -22.10 -8.02 4.39
C PRO A 266 -21.15 -8.57 3.32
N LEU A 267 -19.94 -8.00 3.20
CA LEU A 267 -18.93 -8.44 2.22
C LEU A 267 -18.55 -9.90 2.46
N TRP A 268 -18.19 -10.26 3.70
CA TRP A 268 -17.86 -11.64 4.06
C TRP A 268 -19.06 -12.59 3.97
N TRP A 269 -20.25 -12.14 4.35
CA TRP A 269 -21.47 -12.93 4.19
C TRP A 269 -21.75 -13.25 2.71
N VAL A 270 -21.58 -12.28 1.79
CA VAL A 270 -21.73 -12.52 0.35
C VAL A 270 -20.64 -13.45 -0.16
N ALA A 271 -19.39 -13.28 0.26
CA ALA A 271 -18.30 -14.18 -0.11
C ALA A 271 -18.63 -15.63 0.29
N ALA A 272 -19.06 -15.86 1.53
CA ALA A 272 -19.45 -17.18 2.02
C ALA A 272 -20.67 -17.75 1.27
N LYS A 273 -21.72 -16.95 1.08
CA LYS A 273 -22.94 -17.36 0.37
C LYS A 273 -22.65 -17.77 -1.08
N GLN A 274 -21.84 -16.99 -1.80
CA GLN A 274 -21.52 -17.30 -3.19
C GLN A 274 -20.57 -18.49 -3.29
N SER A 275 -19.63 -18.64 -2.35
CA SER A 275 -18.78 -19.83 -2.25
C SER A 275 -19.60 -21.10 -2.04
N GLY A 276 -20.59 -21.07 -1.14
CA GLY A 276 -21.52 -22.19 -0.93
C GLY A 276 -22.31 -22.55 -2.20
N LYS A 277 -22.77 -21.55 -2.96
CA LYS A 277 -23.42 -21.80 -4.26
C LYS A 277 -22.49 -22.43 -5.29
N GLN A 278 -21.22 -22.04 -5.32
CA GLN A 278 -20.24 -22.67 -6.21
C GLN A 278 -19.96 -24.12 -5.80
N ALA A 279 -19.84 -24.40 -4.50
CA ALA A 279 -19.67 -25.76 -3.99
C ALA A 279 -20.86 -26.67 -4.38
N LEU A 280 -22.10 -26.18 -4.21
CA LEU A 280 -23.30 -26.91 -4.64
C LEU A 280 -23.32 -27.15 -6.15
N PHE A 281 -22.93 -26.14 -6.94
CA PHE A 281 -22.83 -26.28 -8.39
C PHE A 281 -21.79 -27.33 -8.82
N TRP A 282 -20.68 -27.48 -8.10
CA TRP A 282 -19.67 -28.51 -8.38
C TRP A 282 -20.19 -29.93 -8.12
N VAL A 283 -21.03 -30.10 -7.09
CA VAL A 283 -21.61 -31.40 -6.71
C VAL A 283 -22.80 -31.77 -7.61
N SER A 284 -23.58 -30.79 -8.09
CA SER A 284 -24.77 -31.04 -8.91
C SER A 284 -24.87 -30.05 -10.07
N PRO A 285 -24.10 -30.26 -11.15
CA PRO A 285 -24.09 -29.38 -12.31
C PRO A 285 -25.30 -29.63 -13.23
N SER A 286 -26.51 -29.34 -12.74
CA SER A 286 -27.75 -29.40 -13.52
C SER A 286 -28.30 -27.99 -13.71
N LEU A 287 -27.68 -27.22 -14.59
CA LEU A 287 -28.10 -25.84 -14.91
C LEU A 287 -28.23 -25.65 -16.41
N SER A 288 -29.16 -24.77 -16.80
CA SER A 288 -29.24 -24.28 -18.17
C SER A 288 -27.95 -23.54 -18.56
N GLY A 289 -27.67 -23.42 -19.87
CA GLY A 289 -26.43 -22.78 -20.35
C GLY A 289 -26.25 -21.33 -19.87
N GLY A 290 -27.34 -20.58 -19.70
CA GLY A 290 -27.31 -19.20 -19.18
C GLY A 290 -26.98 -19.12 -17.69
N GLU A 291 -27.54 -20.02 -16.89
CA GLU A 291 -27.25 -20.10 -15.45
C GLU A 291 -25.79 -20.51 -15.21
N ALA A 292 -25.27 -21.48 -15.97
CA ALA A 292 -23.86 -21.87 -15.88
C ALA A 292 -22.90 -20.69 -16.15
N GLN A 293 -23.21 -19.81 -17.09
CA GLN A 293 -22.41 -18.61 -17.37
C GLN A 293 -22.40 -17.62 -16.20
N GLU A 294 -23.55 -17.40 -15.55
CA GLU A 294 -23.60 -16.56 -14.33
C GLU A 294 -22.77 -17.16 -13.19
N HIS A 295 -22.79 -18.48 -13.04
CA HIS A 295 -21.92 -19.18 -12.09
C HIS A 295 -20.45 -18.98 -12.40
N TYR A 296 -20.02 -19.07 -13.67
CA TYR A 296 -18.64 -18.85 -14.07
C TYR A 296 -18.16 -17.42 -13.83
N LYS A 297 -19.01 -16.41 -14.08
CA LYS A 297 -18.68 -15.00 -13.79
C LYS A 297 -18.46 -14.78 -12.29
N GLN A 298 -19.33 -15.32 -11.45
CA GLN A 298 -19.18 -15.26 -9.99
C GLN A 298 -17.94 -16.02 -9.53
N ALA A 299 -17.69 -17.18 -10.12
CA ALA A 299 -16.52 -17.99 -9.81
C ALA A 299 -15.21 -17.30 -10.16
N LEU A 300 -15.13 -16.59 -11.29
CA LEU A 300 -13.95 -15.79 -11.64
C LEU A 300 -13.65 -14.79 -10.51
N ILE A 301 -14.66 -14.04 -10.05
CA ILE A 301 -14.47 -13.07 -8.97
C ILE A 301 -14.02 -13.75 -7.68
N LEU A 302 -14.64 -14.87 -7.31
CA LEU A 302 -14.24 -15.62 -6.11
C LEU A 302 -12.81 -16.15 -6.21
N TRP A 303 -12.39 -16.69 -7.36
CA TRP A 303 -11.01 -17.14 -7.57
C TRP A 303 -10.02 -15.98 -7.50
N LEU A 304 -10.35 -14.83 -8.07
CA LEU A 304 -9.51 -13.63 -7.98
C LEU A 304 -9.63 -12.88 -6.65
N SER A 305 -10.31 -13.44 -5.64
CA SER A 305 -10.50 -12.76 -4.35
C SER A 305 -10.25 -13.63 -3.13
N LEU A 306 -10.86 -14.82 -3.07
CA LEU A 306 -10.80 -15.68 -1.90
C LEU A 306 -9.38 -16.17 -1.59
N PRO A 307 -8.53 -16.57 -2.54
CA PRO A 307 -7.19 -17.06 -2.21
C PRO A 307 -6.38 -16.06 -1.40
N ILE A 308 -6.35 -14.78 -1.79
CA ILE A 308 -5.62 -13.75 -1.04
C ILE A 308 -6.31 -13.40 0.29
N MET A 309 -7.65 -13.37 0.33
CA MET A 309 -8.41 -13.15 1.56
C MET A 309 -8.15 -14.25 2.60
N LEU A 310 -8.26 -15.51 2.18
CA LEU A 310 -8.10 -16.67 3.05
C LEU A 310 -6.65 -16.86 3.46
N LEU A 311 -5.69 -16.68 2.55
CA LEU A 311 -4.26 -16.78 2.85
C LEU A 311 -3.88 -15.88 4.02
N PHE A 312 -4.21 -14.58 3.96
CA PHE A 312 -3.83 -13.63 5.01
C PHE A 312 -4.71 -13.73 6.25
N THR A 313 -5.97 -14.13 6.12
CA THR A 313 -6.80 -14.44 7.29
C THR A 313 -6.21 -15.60 8.08
N LEU A 314 -5.81 -16.68 7.41
CA LEU A 314 -5.16 -17.83 8.04
C LEU A 314 -3.79 -17.47 8.62
N LEU A 315 -2.98 -16.70 7.88
CA LEU A 315 -1.65 -16.28 8.36
C LEU A 315 -1.74 -15.38 9.61
N GLY A 316 -2.84 -14.61 9.74
CA GLY A 316 -3.17 -13.84 10.94
C GLY A 316 -3.34 -14.68 12.21
N GLY A 317 -3.51 -16.01 12.09
CA GLY A 317 -3.49 -16.95 13.22
C GLY A 317 -2.08 -17.33 13.69
N LYS A 318 -1.04 -16.97 12.95
CA LYS A 318 0.36 -17.29 13.29
C LYS A 318 1.18 -16.03 13.56
N GLN A 319 0.92 -14.96 12.82
CA GLN A 319 1.72 -13.74 12.79
C GLN A 319 0.82 -12.52 12.68
N GLN A 320 1.34 -11.36 13.07
CA GLN A 320 0.66 -10.09 12.84
C GLN A 320 0.69 -9.76 11.35
N ILE A 321 -0.48 -9.45 10.80
CA ILE A 321 -0.67 -9.15 9.38
C ILE A 321 -1.36 -7.80 9.27
N LEU A 322 -0.92 -6.95 8.35
CA LEU A 322 -1.62 -5.69 8.09
C LEU A 322 -2.95 -5.97 7.36
N PRO A 323 -4.07 -5.36 7.79
CA PRO A 323 -5.38 -5.52 7.13
C PRO A 323 -5.42 -5.10 5.65
N ALA A 324 -4.42 -4.32 5.19
CA ALA A 324 -4.27 -3.95 3.79
C ALA A 324 -3.85 -5.13 2.88
N TRP A 325 -3.22 -6.18 3.40
CA TRP A 325 -2.71 -7.27 2.58
C TRP A 325 -3.79 -8.10 1.85
N PRO A 326 -4.93 -8.50 2.48
CA PRO A 326 -6.04 -9.16 1.79
C PRO A 326 -6.94 -8.23 0.96
N ALA A 327 -6.68 -6.91 1.00
CA ALA A 327 -7.56 -5.90 0.45
C ALA A 327 -7.88 -6.03 -1.06
N PRO A 328 -6.96 -6.50 -1.94
CA PRO A 328 -7.31 -6.77 -3.34
C PRO A 328 -8.42 -7.81 -3.49
N GLY A 329 -8.50 -8.76 -2.56
CA GLY A 329 -9.59 -9.73 -2.54
C GLY A 329 -10.91 -9.09 -2.14
N TYR A 330 -10.93 -8.28 -1.09
CA TYR A 330 -12.11 -7.49 -0.70
C TYR A 330 -12.59 -6.58 -1.83
N TRP A 331 -11.65 -5.99 -2.59
CA TRP A 331 -11.92 -5.14 -3.74
C TRP A 331 -12.70 -5.88 -4.83
N GLY A 332 -12.33 -7.13 -5.14
CA GLY A 332 -13.08 -7.98 -6.06
C GLY A 332 -14.45 -8.41 -5.53
N ILE A 333 -14.55 -8.82 -4.25
CA ILE A 333 -15.83 -9.24 -3.64
C ILE A 333 -16.84 -8.09 -3.59
N ALA A 334 -16.39 -6.83 -3.56
CA ALA A 334 -17.28 -5.67 -3.61
C ALA A 334 -18.24 -5.69 -4.82
N ILE A 335 -17.86 -6.34 -5.93
CA ILE A 335 -18.74 -6.55 -7.10
C ILE A 335 -19.93 -7.47 -6.74
N LEU A 336 -19.65 -8.58 -6.05
CA LEU A 336 -20.69 -9.52 -5.62
C LEU A 336 -21.57 -8.89 -4.55
N LEU A 337 -20.98 -8.11 -3.63
CA LEU A 337 -21.73 -7.34 -2.66
C LEU A 337 -22.66 -6.34 -3.36
N ALA A 338 -22.17 -5.61 -4.37
CA ALA A 338 -22.97 -4.67 -5.15
C ALA A 338 -24.19 -5.33 -5.80
N ALA A 339 -24.00 -6.50 -6.42
CA ALA A 339 -25.11 -7.28 -6.99
C ALA A 339 -26.15 -7.64 -5.93
N GLN A 340 -25.71 -8.07 -4.76
CA GLN A 340 -26.59 -8.44 -3.66
C GLN A 340 -27.28 -7.24 -3.00
N VAL A 341 -26.61 -6.09 -2.92
CA VAL A 341 -27.17 -4.82 -2.43
C VAL A 341 -28.31 -4.36 -3.34
N LEU A 342 -28.20 -4.49 -4.66
CA LEU A 342 -29.30 -4.14 -5.57
C LEU A 342 -30.52 -5.06 -5.39
N VAL A 343 -30.31 -6.34 -5.09
CA VAL A 343 -31.42 -7.26 -4.73
C VAL A 343 -32.09 -6.79 -3.43
N TRP A 344 -31.31 -6.43 -2.41
CA TRP A 344 -31.86 -5.89 -1.17
C TRP A 344 -32.56 -4.54 -1.37
N GLN A 345 -32.04 -3.69 -2.25
CA GLN A 345 -32.61 -2.37 -2.56
C GLN A 345 -33.99 -2.51 -3.21
N ARG A 346 -34.19 -3.49 -4.09
CA ARG A 346 -35.53 -3.78 -4.66
C ARG A 346 -36.55 -4.17 -3.60
N ARG A 347 -36.12 -4.92 -2.56
CA ARG A 347 -37.01 -5.37 -1.47
C ARG A 347 -37.23 -4.31 -0.39
N ARG A 348 -36.20 -3.54 -0.05
CA ARG A 348 -36.19 -2.56 1.06
C ARG A 348 -35.47 -1.27 0.64
N PRO A 349 -36.01 -0.49 -0.30
CA PRO A 349 -35.29 0.64 -0.92
C PRO A 349 -34.92 1.74 0.07
N ARG A 350 -35.83 2.09 1.00
CA ARG A 350 -35.58 3.13 2.01
C ARG A 350 -34.46 2.74 2.98
N LEU A 351 -34.41 1.47 3.39
CA LEU A 351 -33.40 0.96 4.32
C LEU A 351 -32.01 1.00 3.68
N ILE A 352 -31.86 0.46 2.47
CA ILE A 352 -30.57 0.44 1.77
C ILE A 352 -30.09 1.86 1.45
N ARG A 353 -31.00 2.76 1.06
CA ARG A 353 -30.65 4.17 0.86
C ARG A 353 -30.14 4.82 2.15
N ARG A 354 -30.82 4.63 3.28
CA ARG A 354 -30.40 5.16 4.59
C ARG A 354 -29.06 4.58 5.03
N TRP A 355 -28.86 3.28 4.82
CA TRP A 355 -27.59 2.62 5.13
C TRP A 355 -26.43 3.23 4.34
N LEU A 356 -26.54 3.33 3.01
CA LEU A 356 -25.45 3.85 2.18
C LEU A 356 -25.19 5.35 2.42
N TRP A 357 -26.24 6.19 2.46
CA TRP A 357 -26.08 7.62 2.72
C TRP A 357 -25.66 7.92 4.14
N GLY A 358 -26.20 7.20 5.13
CA GLY A 358 -25.81 7.34 6.53
C GLY A 358 -24.35 6.92 6.74
N SER A 359 -23.90 5.86 6.08
CA SER A 359 -22.49 5.45 6.08
C SER A 359 -21.61 6.54 5.47
N GLY A 360 -22.01 7.10 4.33
CA GLY A 360 -21.26 8.18 3.67
C GLY A 360 -21.16 9.44 4.52
N LEU A 361 -22.27 9.87 5.13
CA LEU A 361 -22.30 11.02 6.02
C LEU A 361 -21.44 10.78 7.26
N PHE A 362 -21.58 9.61 7.90
CA PHE A 362 -20.78 9.25 9.06
C PHE A 362 -19.28 9.26 8.75
N LEU A 363 -18.86 8.62 7.66
CA LEU A 363 -17.46 8.55 7.28
C LEU A 363 -16.89 9.91 6.85
N ALA A 364 -17.67 10.72 6.13
CA ALA A 364 -17.25 12.07 5.78
C ALA A 364 -17.07 12.96 7.03
N SER A 365 -18.00 12.88 7.98
CA SER A 365 -17.90 13.59 9.26
C SER A 365 -16.72 13.11 10.09
N LEU A 366 -16.52 11.79 10.22
CA LEU A 366 -15.39 11.21 10.94
C LEU A 366 -14.06 11.62 10.31
N SER A 367 -13.97 11.56 8.98
CA SER A 367 -12.78 12.00 8.25
C SER A 367 -12.51 13.49 8.43
N MET A 368 -13.55 14.33 8.46
CA MET A 368 -13.38 15.77 8.72
C MET A 368 -12.85 16.01 10.14
N VAL A 369 -13.43 15.36 11.15
CA VAL A 369 -12.97 15.45 12.54
C VAL A 369 -11.53 14.98 12.68
N ALA A 370 -11.18 13.83 12.07
CA ALA A 370 -9.81 13.33 12.06
C ALA A 370 -8.85 14.32 11.39
N LEU A 371 -9.20 14.87 10.23
CA LEU A 371 -8.36 15.84 9.51
C LEU A 371 -8.14 17.13 10.31
N LEU A 372 -9.20 17.65 10.94
CA LEU A 372 -9.10 18.80 11.83
C LEU A 372 -8.23 18.49 13.05
N HIS A 373 -8.30 17.28 13.59
CA HIS A 373 -7.45 16.87 14.70
C HIS A 373 -5.98 16.76 14.28
N LEU A 374 -5.69 16.11 13.15
CA LEU A 374 -4.33 15.97 12.61
C LEU A 374 -3.66 17.33 12.34
N ARG A 375 -4.43 18.33 11.90
CA ARG A 375 -3.89 19.65 11.53
C ARG A 375 -3.93 20.69 12.64
N LEU A 376 -5.01 20.74 13.42
CA LEU A 376 -5.24 21.79 14.42
C LEU A 376 -5.15 21.28 15.86
N GLY A 377 -5.19 19.96 16.06
CA GLY A 377 -5.20 19.39 17.40
C GLY A 377 -6.53 19.63 18.12
N ILE A 378 -7.68 19.58 17.43
CA ILE A 378 -8.99 19.90 18.05
C ILE A 378 -9.39 18.98 19.22
N LEU A 379 -8.83 17.77 19.29
CA LEU A 379 -9.03 16.82 20.41
C LEU A 379 -7.81 16.74 21.33
N GLN A 380 -6.74 17.47 21.05
CA GLN A 380 -5.46 17.39 21.78
C GLN A 380 -5.48 18.27 23.05
N GLN A 381 -4.79 17.84 24.10
CA GLN A 381 -4.58 18.56 25.35
C GLN A 381 -3.08 18.74 25.65
N PRO A 382 -2.55 19.98 25.76
CA PRO A 382 -3.20 21.24 25.45
C PRO A 382 -3.31 21.50 23.94
N SER A 383 -4.26 22.33 23.54
CA SER A 383 -4.31 22.91 22.19
C SER A 383 -5.12 24.22 22.20
N THR A 384 -4.66 25.24 21.48
CA THR A 384 -5.38 26.50 21.28
C THR A 384 -6.71 26.31 20.56
N TYR A 385 -6.86 25.22 19.79
CA TYR A 385 -8.07 24.90 19.03
C TYR A 385 -8.88 23.78 19.68
N ALA A 386 -8.57 23.42 20.93
CA ALA A 386 -9.19 22.29 21.60
C ALA A 386 -10.69 22.50 21.81
N ILE A 387 -11.51 21.60 21.28
CA ILE A 387 -12.95 21.57 21.53
C ILE A 387 -13.16 20.97 22.93
N LEU A 388 -13.95 21.65 23.76
CA LEU A 388 -14.23 21.25 25.15
C LEU A 388 -12.95 21.08 26.01
N GLY A 389 -11.90 21.86 25.71
CA GLY A 389 -10.61 21.75 26.41
C GLY A 389 -9.75 20.57 25.97
N GLY A 390 -10.16 19.81 24.95
CA GLY A 390 -9.48 18.64 24.39
C GLY A 390 -9.91 17.34 25.07
N LEU A 391 -9.47 16.19 24.56
CA LEU A 391 -9.81 14.86 25.09
C LEU A 391 -8.60 13.95 25.30
N VAL A 392 -7.51 14.17 24.56
CA VAL A 392 -6.34 13.28 24.55
C VAL A 392 -5.09 14.10 24.86
N PRO A 393 -4.35 13.78 25.94
CA PRO A 393 -3.03 14.38 26.22
C PRO A 393 -2.07 14.18 25.05
N VAL A 394 -1.20 15.15 24.78
CA VAL A 394 -0.20 15.07 23.70
C VAL A 394 0.61 13.77 23.76
N GLU A 395 0.98 13.34 24.96
CA GLU A 395 1.81 12.14 25.20
C GLU A 395 1.08 10.83 24.87
N GLN A 396 -0.25 10.87 24.77
CA GLN A 396 -1.11 9.72 24.43
C GLN A 396 -1.76 9.88 23.05
N ASP A 397 -1.53 11.00 22.37
CA ASP A 397 -2.10 11.30 21.07
C ASP A 397 -1.26 10.63 19.99
N GLY A 398 -1.68 9.44 19.56
CA GLY A 398 -0.98 8.69 18.49
C GLY A 398 -0.87 9.43 17.15
N SER A 399 -1.51 10.58 16.96
CA SER A 399 -1.29 11.41 15.78
C SER A 399 -0.01 12.26 15.82
N THR A 400 0.72 12.28 16.94
CA THR A 400 2.04 12.92 17.04
C THR A 400 3.13 12.15 16.29
N GLU A 401 2.89 10.86 16.01
CA GLU A 401 3.75 10.02 15.15
C GLU A 401 3.92 10.56 13.73
N LEU A 402 2.96 11.36 13.23
CA LEU A 402 3.04 11.98 11.92
C LEU A 402 3.78 13.33 12.02
N LEU A 403 4.94 13.42 11.38
CA LEU A 403 5.76 14.62 11.41
C LEU A 403 5.35 15.65 10.34
N ASP A 404 5.25 16.92 10.73
CA ASP A 404 5.00 18.03 9.80
C ASP A 404 6.29 18.46 9.10
N THR A 405 6.56 17.84 7.96
CA THR A 405 7.74 18.14 7.11
C THR A 405 7.79 19.59 6.67
N SER A 406 6.63 20.24 6.45
CA SER A 406 6.56 21.63 6.00
C SER A 406 6.85 22.61 7.16
N GLN A 407 6.46 22.27 8.38
CA GLN A 407 6.89 22.99 9.57
C GLN A 407 8.38 22.78 9.82
N MET A 408 8.85 21.52 9.76
CA MET A 408 10.27 21.17 9.94
C MET A 408 11.17 21.91 8.96
N GLN A 409 10.83 21.92 7.66
CA GLN A 409 11.55 22.68 6.64
C GLN A 409 11.66 24.17 6.99
N ARG A 410 10.55 24.80 7.38
CA ARG A 410 10.55 26.23 7.76
C ARG A 410 11.43 26.49 8.98
N LEU A 411 11.39 25.60 9.97
CA LEU A 411 12.18 25.74 11.19
C LEU A 411 13.68 25.52 10.91
N PHE A 412 14.05 24.54 10.08
CA PHE A 412 15.44 24.34 9.65
C PHE A 412 15.97 25.53 8.84
N ALA A 413 15.12 26.14 8.01
CA ALA A 413 15.49 27.36 7.27
C ALA A 413 15.66 28.59 8.17
N SER A 414 14.86 28.70 9.26
CA SER A 414 14.89 29.84 10.17
C SER A 414 15.86 29.70 11.34
N THR A 415 16.45 28.52 11.57
CA THR A 415 17.42 28.25 12.65
C THR A 415 18.82 28.40 12.06
N PRO A 416 19.55 29.50 12.34
CA PRO A 416 20.81 29.81 11.66
C PRO A 416 21.88 28.72 11.81
N GLU A 417 21.94 28.08 12.97
CA GLU A 417 22.91 27.02 13.29
C GLU A 417 22.69 25.80 12.39
N VAL A 418 21.43 25.35 12.27
CA VAL A 418 21.05 24.23 11.39
C VAL A 418 21.25 24.59 9.93
N ARG A 419 20.84 25.79 9.53
CA ARG A 419 20.95 26.23 8.14
C ARG A 419 22.41 26.31 7.68
N THR A 420 23.29 26.86 8.52
CA THR A 420 24.71 26.96 8.24
C THR A 420 25.35 25.57 8.17
N ALA A 421 25.05 24.71 9.14
CA ALA A 421 25.60 23.35 9.15
C ALA A 421 25.15 22.53 7.93
N LEU A 422 23.91 22.70 7.45
CA LEU A 422 23.43 22.05 6.22
C LEU A 422 24.22 22.45 4.95
N ASP A 423 24.87 23.62 4.94
CA ASP A 423 25.72 24.05 3.82
C ASP A 423 27.18 23.56 3.95
N GLU A 424 27.57 23.06 5.13
CA GLU A 424 28.94 22.64 5.45
C GLU A 424 29.13 21.11 5.48
N VAL A 425 28.09 20.35 5.81
CA VAL A 425 28.18 18.90 5.95
C VAL A 425 28.07 18.17 4.61
N GLY A 426 28.63 16.97 4.54
CA GLY A 426 28.55 16.11 3.35
C GLY A 426 27.27 15.28 3.25
N PHE A 427 26.65 14.96 4.40
CA PHE A 427 25.43 14.15 4.45
C PHE A 427 24.65 14.33 5.76
N VAL A 428 23.41 13.85 5.76
CA VAL A 428 22.57 13.76 6.96
C VAL A 428 22.29 12.30 7.27
N PHE A 429 22.35 11.91 8.54
CA PHE A 429 21.96 10.56 8.96
C PHE A 429 20.98 10.56 10.13
N THR A 430 20.26 9.45 10.28
CA THR A 430 19.36 9.18 11.39
C THR A 430 19.54 7.76 11.90
N ASN A 431 18.89 7.42 13.02
CA ASN A 431 18.99 6.11 13.67
C ASN A 431 17.92 5.11 13.21
N GLU A 432 16.87 5.56 12.52
CA GLU A 432 15.79 4.69 12.03
C GLU A 432 15.43 4.94 10.56
N TYR A 433 15.20 3.88 9.79
CA TYR A 433 14.90 3.99 8.35
C TYR A 433 13.65 4.85 8.07
N TYR A 434 12.62 4.74 8.92
CA TYR A 434 11.35 5.44 8.69
C TYR A 434 11.45 6.95 8.90
N LEU A 435 12.47 7.43 9.61
CA LEU A 435 12.71 8.87 9.82
C LEU A 435 13.43 9.52 8.64
N GLY A 436 14.30 8.79 7.94
CA GLY A 436 15.14 9.35 6.88
C GLY A 436 14.32 9.98 5.75
N GLY A 437 13.15 9.43 5.45
CA GLY A 437 12.20 10.01 4.51
C GLY A 437 11.69 11.39 4.92
N TYR A 438 11.29 11.56 6.19
CA TYR A 438 10.80 12.83 6.72
C TYR A 438 11.89 13.91 6.67
N PHE A 439 13.09 13.57 7.11
CA PHE A 439 14.22 14.50 7.09
C PHE A 439 14.61 14.86 5.66
N ALA A 440 14.65 13.89 4.74
CA ALA A 440 14.91 14.16 3.33
C ALA A 440 13.88 15.10 2.69
N MET A 441 12.59 14.94 3.03
CA MET A 441 11.54 15.86 2.56
C MET A 441 11.72 17.27 3.13
N ALA A 442 12.15 17.39 4.39
CA ALA A 442 12.33 18.68 5.05
C ALA A 442 13.58 19.44 4.56
N ILE A 443 14.69 18.73 4.27
CA ILE A 443 15.94 19.37 3.85
C ILE A 443 16.04 19.61 2.35
N HIS A 444 15.46 18.76 1.49
CA HIS A 444 15.67 18.84 0.03
C HIS A 444 15.33 20.21 -0.57
N PRO A 445 14.24 20.91 -0.16
CA PRO A 445 13.97 22.25 -0.67
C PRO A 445 15.01 23.31 -0.25
N LEU A 446 15.85 23.01 0.75
CA LEU A 446 16.86 23.89 1.31
C LEU A 446 18.26 23.57 0.77
N VAL A 447 18.59 22.28 0.63
CA VAL A 447 19.87 21.78 0.13
C VAL A 447 19.69 20.38 -0.44
N ASP A 448 20.39 20.06 -1.52
CA ASP A 448 20.37 18.74 -2.15
C ASP A 448 21.42 17.82 -1.52
N LEU A 449 21.21 17.44 -0.24
CA LEU A 449 22.11 16.54 0.48
C LEU A 449 21.63 15.07 0.45
N PRO A 450 22.56 14.10 0.47
CA PRO A 450 22.26 12.71 0.77
C PRO A 450 21.72 12.56 2.19
N VAL A 451 20.66 11.75 2.34
CA VAL A 451 20.12 11.33 3.64
C VAL A 451 20.24 9.83 3.76
N THR A 452 20.73 9.37 4.91
CA THR A 452 20.88 7.95 5.22
C THR A 452 20.32 7.57 6.59
N ALA A 453 20.18 6.26 6.84
CA ALA A 453 19.91 5.73 8.16
C ALA A 453 21.08 4.84 8.58
N PHE A 454 21.74 5.18 9.70
CA PHE A 454 22.70 4.31 10.37
C PHE A 454 21.94 3.44 11.38
N SER A 455 21.16 2.51 10.84
CA SER A 455 20.24 1.63 11.58
C SER A 455 20.63 0.16 11.40
N PRO A 456 20.37 -0.71 12.40
CA PRO A 456 20.40 -2.16 12.22
C PRO A 456 19.31 -2.68 11.27
N ASP A 457 18.27 -1.90 10.96
CA ASP A 457 17.34 -2.19 9.85
C ASP A 457 17.39 -1.06 8.82
N PRO A 458 18.44 -0.97 7.98
CA PRO A 458 18.62 0.15 7.05
C PRO A 458 17.72 0.06 5.81
N ARG A 459 17.13 -1.10 5.52
CA ARG A 459 16.30 -1.36 4.33
C ARG A 459 16.94 -0.81 3.05
N GLY A 460 16.24 0.07 2.32
CA GLY A 460 16.71 0.70 1.09
C GLY A 460 17.98 1.55 1.26
N PHE A 461 18.24 2.11 2.45
CA PHE A 461 19.42 2.92 2.71
C PHE A 461 20.73 2.14 2.56
N ALA A 462 20.70 0.83 2.75
CA ALA A 462 21.86 -0.04 2.53
C ALA A 462 22.30 -0.13 1.05
N PHE A 463 21.49 0.36 0.12
CA PHE A 463 21.71 0.18 -1.33
C PHE A 463 21.82 1.49 -2.12
N TRP A 464 21.43 2.63 -1.54
CA TRP A 464 21.43 3.91 -2.27
C TRP A 464 22.78 4.63 -2.27
N HIS A 465 23.54 4.50 -1.19
CA HIS A 465 24.83 5.17 -1.02
C HIS A 465 25.85 4.21 -0.43
N ASN A 466 27.13 4.43 -0.73
CA ASN A 466 28.22 3.71 -0.12
C ASN A 466 28.78 4.55 1.05
N PRO A 467 28.68 4.09 2.32
CA PRO A 467 29.19 4.85 3.46
C PRO A 467 30.70 5.15 3.42
N GLN A 468 31.47 4.43 2.59
CA GLN A 468 32.88 4.76 2.36
C GLN A 468 33.10 6.12 1.70
N ASP A 469 32.15 6.58 0.88
CA ASP A 469 32.26 7.85 0.17
C ASP A 469 32.20 9.06 1.12
N TRP A 470 31.72 8.85 2.36
CA TRP A 470 31.57 9.87 3.39
C TRP A 470 32.70 9.88 4.43
N VAL A 471 33.65 8.95 4.37
CA VAL A 471 34.80 8.95 5.28
C VAL A 471 35.59 10.24 5.08
N GLY A 472 35.91 10.94 6.18
CA GLY A 472 36.55 12.25 6.14
C GLY A 472 35.58 13.45 6.13
N GLN A 473 34.26 13.22 6.04
CA GLN A 473 33.26 14.28 5.94
C GLN A 473 32.53 14.52 7.26
N ASP A 474 32.09 15.76 7.48
CA ASP A 474 31.15 16.10 8.55
C ASP A 474 29.71 15.68 8.18
N ALA A 475 28.89 15.44 9.20
CA ALA A 475 27.50 15.05 9.05
C ALA A 475 26.59 15.76 10.05
N LEU A 476 25.30 15.82 9.73
CA LEU A 476 24.26 16.09 10.72
C LEU A 476 23.60 14.78 11.14
N TYR A 477 23.59 14.50 12.44
CA TYR A 477 22.73 13.48 13.02
C TYR A 477 21.40 14.11 13.41
N VAL A 478 20.30 13.61 12.85
CA VAL A 478 18.96 14.12 13.11
C VAL A 478 18.08 13.00 13.64
N THR A 479 17.43 13.25 14.78
CA THR A 479 16.56 12.29 15.45
C THR A 479 15.40 12.99 16.18
N ILE A 480 14.56 12.20 16.86
CA ILE A 480 13.38 12.66 17.60
C ILE A 480 13.51 12.35 19.09
N ASP A 481 12.66 12.94 19.92
CA ASP A 481 12.78 12.98 21.39
C ASP A 481 12.91 11.59 22.03
N ARG A 482 12.11 10.62 21.57
CA ARG A 482 12.10 9.23 22.07
C ARG A 482 13.46 8.52 21.97
N PHE A 483 14.36 8.99 21.10
CA PHE A 483 15.69 8.41 20.90
C PHE A 483 16.81 9.19 21.61
N THR A 484 16.44 10.19 22.41
CA THR A 484 17.36 11.03 23.19
C THR A 484 17.16 10.88 24.69
N GLU A 485 16.18 10.09 25.13
CA GLU A 485 15.93 9.80 26.55
C GLU A 485 17.11 9.07 27.22
N SER A 486 17.92 8.33 26.46
CA SER A 486 19.20 7.77 26.89
C SER A 486 20.31 8.18 25.93
N ASP A 487 21.49 8.51 26.48
CA ASP A 487 22.69 8.82 25.68
C ASP A 487 23.18 7.62 24.86
N GLU A 488 22.66 6.41 25.11
CA GLU A 488 23.06 5.15 24.48
C GLU A 488 23.03 5.18 22.95
N ILE A 489 22.07 5.89 22.34
CA ILE A 489 21.95 5.96 20.88
C ILE A 489 23.03 6.87 20.29
N VAL A 490 23.29 8.02 20.90
CA VAL A 490 24.39 8.91 20.47
C VAL A 490 25.74 8.21 20.71
N ASP A 491 25.88 7.55 21.85
CA ASP A 491 27.08 6.80 22.24
C ASP A 491 27.41 5.67 21.26
N ARG A 492 26.41 5.05 20.62
CA ARG A 492 26.60 4.07 19.54
C ARG A 492 27.37 4.64 18.35
N TYR A 493 27.20 5.92 18.06
CA TYR A 493 27.81 6.58 16.92
C TYR A 493 29.11 7.29 17.25
N ARG A 494 29.39 7.60 18.53
CA ARG A 494 30.63 8.28 18.96
C ARG A 494 31.91 7.63 18.42
N PRO A 495 32.06 6.29 18.37
CA PRO A 495 33.26 5.67 17.81
C PRO A 495 33.50 5.94 16.31
N LEU A 496 32.46 6.34 15.57
CA LEU A 496 32.52 6.58 14.12
C LEU A 496 33.03 7.98 13.76
N PHE A 497 32.99 8.94 14.68
CA PHE A 497 33.28 10.34 14.42
C PHE A 497 34.37 10.88 15.36
N ASP A 498 34.96 12.03 15.02
CA ASP A 498 35.87 12.73 15.94
C ASP A 498 35.13 13.29 17.16
N SER A 499 33.99 13.93 16.93
CA SER A 499 33.08 14.37 17.97
C SER A 499 31.62 14.35 17.48
N ILE A 500 30.68 14.21 18.41
CA ILE A 500 29.25 14.40 18.18
C ILE A 500 28.74 15.35 19.26
N GLU A 501 28.29 16.53 18.83
CA GLU A 501 27.94 17.66 19.70
C GLU A 501 26.52 18.13 19.41
N PRO A 502 25.70 18.43 20.45
CA PRO A 502 24.37 19.01 20.25
C PRO A 502 24.49 20.34 19.49
N LEU A 503 23.70 20.48 18.42
CA LEU A 503 23.68 21.70 17.59
C LEU A 503 22.40 22.51 17.82
N ALA A 504 21.25 21.87 17.75
CA ALA A 504 19.96 22.54 17.90
C ALA A 504 18.84 21.57 18.30
N THR A 505 17.81 22.13 18.93
CA THR A 505 16.56 21.43 19.25
C THR A 505 15.41 22.20 18.61
N VAL A 506 14.65 21.53 17.75
CA VAL A 506 13.62 22.13 16.90
C VAL A 506 12.25 21.55 17.26
N PRO A 507 11.43 22.26 18.07
CA PRO A 507 10.13 21.75 18.51
C PRO A 507 9.08 21.89 17.40
N LEU A 508 8.49 20.76 16.98
CA LEU A 508 7.30 20.74 16.15
C LEU A 508 6.07 21.01 17.00
N ARG A 509 5.13 21.79 16.48
CA ARG A 509 3.97 22.27 17.25
C ARG A 509 2.65 22.11 16.51
N ARG A 510 1.63 21.68 17.23
CA ARG A 510 0.23 21.63 16.79
C ARG A 510 -0.66 22.22 17.86
N GLY A 511 -1.48 23.21 17.48
CA GLY A 511 -2.33 23.93 18.43
C GLY A 511 -1.55 24.62 19.55
N GLY A 512 -0.32 25.07 19.28
CA GLY A 512 0.56 25.73 20.26
C GLY A 512 1.34 24.78 21.18
N ALA A 513 0.89 23.54 21.37
CA ALA A 513 1.63 22.52 22.11
C ALA A 513 2.74 21.89 21.25
N ILE A 514 3.82 21.45 21.90
CA ILE A 514 4.89 20.69 21.26
C ILE A 514 4.36 19.27 21.04
N THR A 515 4.39 18.77 19.81
CA THR A 515 3.96 17.40 19.49
C THR A 515 5.12 16.43 19.34
N GLU A 516 6.28 16.94 18.93
CA GLU A 516 7.51 16.19 18.79
C GLU A 516 8.68 17.19 18.80
N THR A 517 9.85 16.74 19.20
CA THR A 517 11.07 17.55 19.24
C THR A 517 12.13 16.92 18.35
N ILE A 518 12.60 17.68 17.36
CA ILE A 518 13.69 17.23 16.49
C ILE A 518 15.02 17.65 17.12
N HIS A 519 15.89 16.68 17.37
CA HIS A 519 17.24 16.92 17.88
C HIS A 519 18.25 16.83 16.76
N VAL A 520 19.09 17.85 16.64
CA VAL A 520 20.13 17.96 15.63
C VAL A 520 21.49 18.01 16.31
N TYR A 521 22.38 17.12 15.93
CA TYR A 521 23.76 17.08 16.39
C TYR A 521 24.70 17.26 15.20
N ARG A 522 25.82 17.96 15.43
CA ARG A 522 26.92 18.01 14.47
C ARG A 522 27.87 16.84 14.78
N ALA A 523 28.11 16.00 13.78
CA ALA A 523 29.04 14.90 13.86
C ALA A 523 30.24 15.23 12.97
N ASN A 524 31.39 15.52 13.58
CA ASN A 524 32.57 15.99 12.86
C ASN A 524 33.44 14.81 12.41
N ASN A 525 33.86 14.84 11.14
CA ASN A 525 34.79 13.90 10.52
C ASN A 525 34.47 12.40 10.77
N LEU A 526 33.76 11.76 9.83
CA LEU A 526 33.52 10.32 9.85
C LEU A 526 34.84 9.55 9.70
N ARG A 527 35.32 8.92 10.77
CA ARG A 527 36.58 8.17 10.86
C ARG A 527 36.54 6.85 10.10
N GLN A 528 35.40 6.20 10.10
CA GLN A 528 35.19 4.92 9.44
C GLN A 528 33.77 4.81 8.91
N ALA A 529 33.62 4.15 7.77
CA ALA A 529 32.33 3.89 7.17
C ALA A 529 31.42 3.08 8.11
N TYR A 530 30.14 3.43 8.14
CA TYR A 530 29.14 2.64 8.83
C TYR A 530 28.97 1.27 8.15
N GLU A 531 29.01 0.19 8.95
CA GLU A 531 28.85 -1.16 8.45
C GLU A 531 27.38 -1.58 8.49
N TYR A 532 26.74 -1.66 7.33
CA TYR A 532 25.39 -2.20 7.23
C TYR A 532 25.36 -3.71 7.43
N PRO A 533 24.28 -4.26 8.03
CA PRO A 533 24.11 -5.71 8.19
C PRO A 533 23.96 -6.47 6.86
N TYR A 534 23.61 -5.76 5.79
CA TYR A 534 23.45 -6.28 4.43
C TYR A 534 23.66 -5.15 3.41
N GLY A 535 23.74 -5.52 2.13
CA GLY A 535 23.98 -4.58 1.03
C GLY A 535 25.44 -4.50 0.58
N PRO A 536 25.76 -3.70 -0.44
CA PRO A 536 27.07 -3.70 -1.09
C PRO A 536 28.25 -3.31 -0.18
N SER A 537 27.98 -2.57 0.91
CA SER A 537 29.01 -2.15 1.87
C SER A 537 29.17 -3.10 3.06
N ALA A 538 28.38 -4.18 3.16
CA ALA A 538 28.49 -5.15 4.24
C ALA A 538 29.77 -5.98 4.12
N ARG A 539 30.56 -6.05 5.20
CA ARG A 539 31.82 -6.83 5.25
C ARG A 539 31.63 -8.34 5.44
N ALA A 540 30.44 -8.76 5.87
CA ALA A 540 30.06 -10.15 6.08
C ALA A 540 28.83 -10.50 5.23
N LEU A 541 28.58 -11.80 5.03
CA LEU A 541 27.34 -12.27 4.42
C LEU A 541 26.13 -11.63 5.14
N PRO A 542 25.07 -11.24 4.40
CA PRO A 542 23.90 -10.55 4.94
C PRO A 542 23.38 -11.22 6.22
N GLN A 543 23.53 -10.57 7.37
CA GLN A 543 22.99 -11.05 8.63
C GLN A 543 21.57 -10.49 8.82
N PRO A 544 20.62 -11.30 9.29
CA PRO A 544 19.22 -10.88 9.41
C PRO A 544 19.07 -9.77 10.47
N PRO A 545 18.19 -8.78 10.25
CA PRO A 545 17.86 -7.83 11.30
C PRO A 545 17.18 -8.58 12.45
N ALA A 546 17.67 -8.42 13.68
CA ALA A 546 17.05 -8.96 14.86
C ALA A 546 15.79 -8.15 15.21
N GLY A 547 14.61 -8.77 15.19
CA GLY A 547 13.39 -8.19 15.75
C GLY A 547 12.85 -6.96 15.00
N VAL A 548 12.07 -7.16 13.93
CA VAL A 548 11.38 -6.06 13.23
C VAL A 548 9.87 -6.29 13.28
N ALA A 549 9.15 -5.42 13.98
CA ALA A 549 7.72 -5.20 13.80
C ALA A 549 7.53 -3.88 13.03
N GLU A 550 6.59 -3.85 12.09
CA GLU A 550 6.16 -2.64 11.37
C GLU A 550 5.44 -1.65 12.26
#